data_AF-A0AAW6Q5T0-F1
#
_entry.id   AF-A0AAW6Q5T0-F1
#
_cell.length_a   1.000
_cell.length_b   1.000
_cell.length_c   1.000
_cell.angle_alpha   90.00
_cell.angle_beta   90.00
_cell.angle_gamma   90.00
#
_symmetry.space_group_name_H-M   'P 1'
#
loop_
_entity.id
_entity.type
_entity.pdbx_description
1 polymer ?
#
loop_
_entity_poly.entity_id
_entity_poly.type
_entity_poly.pdbx_seq_one_letter_code
_entity_poly.pdbx_strand_id
1 'polypeptide(L)'
;MAIKDWIKLKRFSPFKPDQTVIFNTLGEPISSHPVIIFYDRDAKLYYYLKSRSVYDEKGRKRAAFPGEIEIPKSKTSKIYFTQDSYVDCSQIFYMSKDEMQQYIKTNKDKDNPWILKELNYQYVIKIFNQLIKQTKVDNPYIALSKVSYNEKTKKIASYVKYASDRHLNNDYLNPPEPRNKKRQKAVTQIMNIIKQNRKIHYIKTLEQIIRREKEEYNEVQIYTPLANWITELDKKYKWNSKEIIEYCNNLVEEFNENKSIRYVVPATINWFTISKGMIINRKEDLLNKLEQRDFHFMLSWFKNNNLEPNLDSFEKFKEQMQIDAKGRKIKNWDYFNYLHLEQNLSKLEKKQKQTQNQKTIRNKVIHQNTGSTYEELAKQWEEEWLKEEEFKKDGPKMKM
;
A
#
# COMPACT_ATOMS: atom_id res chain seq x y z
N MET A 1 30.15 -5.27 -21.53
CA MET A 1 30.76 -5.06 -20.19
C MET A 1 29.84 -5.72 -19.17
N ALA A 2 30.33 -6.76 -18.50
CA ALA A 2 29.51 -7.65 -17.66
C ALA A 2 28.95 -6.93 -16.42
N ILE A 3 27.67 -7.18 -16.13
CA ILE A 3 26.98 -6.85 -14.88
C ILE A 3 27.63 -7.70 -13.77
N LYS A 4 28.79 -7.29 -13.27
CA LYS A 4 29.43 -7.90 -12.10
C LYS A 4 29.10 -7.09 -10.85
N ASP A 5 28.47 -7.79 -9.91
CA ASP A 5 28.39 -7.52 -8.47
C ASP A 5 27.67 -6.24 -8.01
N TRP A 6 26.42 -6.07 -8.44
CA TRP A 6 25.52 -5.16 -7.72
C TRP A 6 25.03 -5.81 -6.41
N ILE A 7 25.46 -5.28 -5.26
CA ILE A 7 24.74 -5.53 -3.99
C ILE A 7 23.40 -4.81 -4.10
N LYS A 8 22.36 -5.52 -4.55
CA LYS A 8 20.98 -5.02 -4.54
C LYS A 8 20.48 -5.10 -3.10
N LEU A 9 20.58 -3.99 -2.37
CA LEU A 9 20.01 -3.91 -1.03
C LEU A 9 18.49 -4.07 -1.14
N LYS A 10 17.94 -5.06 -0.45
CA LYS A 10 16.49 -5.24 -0.35
C LYS A 10 15.90 -4.09 0.48
N ARG A 11 14.69 -3.68 0.09
CA ARG A 11 13.86 -2.71 0.81
C ARG A 11 13.52 -3.27 2.20
N PHE A 12 13.15 -2.39 3.14
CA PHE A 12 12.72 -2.74 4.52
C PHE A 12 13.62 -3.71 5.28
N SER A 13 14.92 -3.48 5.20
CA SER A 13 15.90 -4.44 5.68
C SER A 13 16.93 -3.79 6.60
N PRO A 14 17.04 -4.28 7.85
CA PRO A 14 18.01 -3.78 8.83
C PRO A 14 19.45 -4.16 8.47
N PHE A 15 20.42 -3.36 8.92
CA PHE A 15 21.85 -3.67 8.84
C PHE A 15 22.63 -3.23 10.09
N LYS A 16 23.80 -3.83 10.33
CA LYS A 16 24.66 -3.50 11.47
C LYS A 16 25.96 -2.86 10.98
N PRO A 17 26.14 -1.54 11.19
CA PRO A 17 27.35 -0.82 10.80
C PRO A 17 28.47 -0.93 11.85
N ASP A 18 29.73 -0.97 11.42
CA ASP A 18 30.91 -0.82 12.31
C ASP A 18 31.11 0.65 12.76
N GLN A 19 30.89 1.59 11.83
CA GLN A 19 30.82 3.03 12.11
C GLN A 19 29.39 3.52 11.93
N THR A 20 28.78 4.17 12.94
CA THR A 20 27.36 4.56 12.85
C THR A 20 27.07 5.47 11.65
N VAL A 21 26.00 5.14 10.93
CA VAL A 21 25.40 5.95 9.87
C VAL A 21 24.17 6.72 10.38
N ILE A 22 23.91 6.66 11.69
CA ILE A 22 22.75 7.28 12.33
C ILE A 22 23.22 8.44 13.20
N PHE A 23 22.53 9.57 13.06
CA PHE A 23 22.86 10.84 13.70
C PHE A 23 21.63 11.45 14.37
N ASN A 24 21.80 12.31 15.37
CA ASN A 24 20.72 13.17 15.85
C ASN A 24 20.50 14.36 14.90
N THR A 25 19.55 15.25 15.20
CA THR A 25 19.28 16.44 14.38
C THR A 25 20.33 17.54 14.51
N LEU A 26 21.31 17.37 15.40
CA LEU A 26 22.48 18.23 15.51
C LEU A 26 23.68 17.69 14.71
N GLY A 27 23.52 16.56 14.02
CA GLY A 27 24.57 15.92 13.24
C GLY A 27 25.57 15.12 14.09
N GLU A 28 25.26 14.87 15.37
CA GLU A 28 26.09 14.05 16.26
C GLU A 28 25.77 12.56 16.05
N PRO A 29 26.78 11.67 15.97
CA PRO A 29 26.58 10.23 15.84
C PRO A 29 25.79 9.65 17.03
N ILE A 30 24.84 8.74 16.77
CA ILE A 30 24.11 8.03 17.84
C ILE A 30 24.19 6.51 17.66
N SER A 31 24.12 5.79 18.78
CA SER A 31 24.08 4.32 18.80
C SER A 31 22.65 3.84 18.51
N SER A 32 22.45 3.32 17.29
CA SER A 32 21.16 2.81 16.82
C SER A 32 21.37 1.91 15.60
N HIS A 33 20.39 1.06 15.30
CA HIS A 33 20.47 0.13 14.17
C HIS A 33 19.75 0.70 12.94
N PRO A 34 20.44 0.89 11.81
CA PRO A 34 19.82 1.38 10.59
C PRO A 34 18.89 0.34 9.94
N VAL A 35 17.80 0.82 9.34
CA VAL A 35 16.82 0.03 8.59
C VAL A 35 16.61 0.66 7.23
N ILE A 36 17.08 0.00 6.16
CA ILE A 36 16.85 0.46 4.78
C ILE A 36 15.36 0.39 4.52
N ILE A 37 14.75 1.48 4.07
CA ILE A 37 13.33 1.53 3.71
C ILE A 37 13.20 1.21 2.23
N PHE A 38 13.81 2.02 1.37
CA PHE A 38 13.77 1.84 -0.08
C PHE A 38 14.97 2.49 -0.78
N TYR A 39 15.10 2.17 -2.07
CA TYR A 39 16.05 2.75 -3.00
C TYR A 39 15.28 3.51 -4.07
N ASP A 40 15.44 4.83 -4.11
CA ASP A 40 14.90 5.69 -5.16
C ASP A 40 15.80 5.59 -6.38
N ARG A 41 15.27 5.00 -7.46
CA ARG A 41 16.01 4.74 -8.69
C ARG A 41 16.34 6.02 -9.45
N ASP A 42 15.44 7.00 -9.40
CA ASP A 42 15.57 8.25 -10.15
C ASP A 42 16.67 9.11 -9.56
N ALA A 43 16.63 9.32 -8.24
CA ALA A 43 17.64 10.09 -7.52
C ALA A 43 18.92 9.28 -7.21
N LYS A 44 18.89 7.96 -7.39
CA LYS A 44 19.94 7.01 -6.99
C LYS A 44 20.30 7.14 -5.50
N LEU A 45 19.29 7.22 -4.65
CA LEU A 45 19.43 7.41 -3.19
C LEU A 45 18.87 6.23 -2.42
N TYR A 46 19.60 5.77 -1.41
CA TYR A 46 19.06 4.88 -0.38
C TYR A 46 18.46 5.70 0.75
N TYR A 47 17.23 5.39 1.13
CA TYR A 47 16.57 5.96 2.30
C TYR A 47 16.51 4.92 3.42
N TYR A 48 16.82 5.34 4.63
CA TYR A 48 16.87 4.47 5.80
C TYR A 48 16.42 5.19 7.08
N LEU A 49 15.97 4.40 8.05
CA LEU A 49 15.55 4.83 9.38
C LEU A 49 16.52 4.34 10.43
N LYS A 50 16.30 4.80 11.65
CA LYS A 50 16.93 4.28 12.85
C LYS A 50 15.97 3.37 13.61
N SER A 51 16.52 2.42 14.35
CA SER A 51 15.77 1.53 15.22
C SER A 51 16.52 1.27 16.54
N ARG A 52 15.75 1.05 17.60
CA ARG A 52 16.27 0.82 18.95
C ARG A 52 15.47 -0.26 19.64
N SER A 53 16.06 -0.90 20.65
CA SER A 53 15.32 -1.83 21.52
C SER A 53 14.12 -1.15 22.18
N VAL A 54 13.04 -1.90 22.32
CA VAL A 54 11.91 -1.56 23.21
C VAL A 54 12.37 -1.55 24.66
N TYR A 55 13.31 -2.42 25.04
CA TYR A 55 13.78 -2.56 26.41
C TYR A 55 15.13 -1.86 26.62
N ASP A 56 15.32 -1.22 27.77
CA ASP A 56 16.63 -0.73 28.19
C ASP A 56 17.55 -1.87 28.69
N GLU A 57 18.80 -1.53 29.02
CA GLU A 57 19.80 -2.50 29.51
C GLU A 57 19.38 -3.17 30.83
N LYS A 58 18.42 -2.58 31.56
CA LYS A 58 17.84 -3.12 32.80
C LYS A 58 16.55 -3.90 32.54
N GLY A 59 16.19 -4.15 31.27
CA GLY A 59 14.98 -4.87 30.88
C GLY A 59 13.68 -4.07 31.00
N ARG A 60 13.73 -2.76 31.25
CA ARG A 60 12.53 -1.91 31.40
C ARG A 60 12.03 -1.45 30.03
N LYS A 61 10.72 -1.54 29.80
CA LYS A 61 10.09 -1.05 28.57
C LYS A 61 10.24 0.47 28.47
N ARG A 62 10.86 0.94 27.40
CA ARG A 62 11.02 2.36 27.06
C ARG A 62 9.70 2.88 26.47
N ALA A 63 9.38 4.13 26.74
CA ALA A 63 8.27 4.79 26.06
C ALA A 63 8.57 4.95 24.56
N ALA A 64 7.54 4.78 23.72
CA ALA A 64 7.62 5.03 22.29
C ALA A 64 7.55 6.54 22.01
N PHE A 65 8.36 7.03 21.07
CA PHE A 65 8.23 8.38 20.54
C PHE A 65 7.05 8.45 19.54
N PRO A 66 6.45 9.63 19.29
CA PRO A 66 5.29 9.76 18.40
C PRO A 66 5.49 9.24 16.96
N GLY A 67 6.75 9.19 16.50
CA GLY A 67 7.16 8.69 15.20
C GLY A 67 7.45 7.19 15.15
N GLU A 68 7.51 6.51 16.29
CA GLU A 68 7.96 5.14 16.38
C GLU A 68 6.83 4.12 16.20
N ILE A 69 7.16 3.01 15.57
CA ILE A 69 6.31 1.82 15.54
C ILE A 69 7.04 0.65 16.21
N GLU A 70 6.29 -0.20 16.90
CA GLU A 70 6.83 -1.41 17.52
C GLU A 70 6.89 -2.54 16.46
N ILE A 71 8.08 -3.10 16.29
CA ILE A 71 8.35 -4.29 15.49
C ILE A 71 8.72 -5.42 16.46
N PRO A 72 7.96 -6.50 16.53
CA PRO A 72 8.27 -7.58 17.44
C PRO A 72 9.52 -8.32 17.01
N LYS A 73 10.11 -9.03 17.97
CA LYS A 73 11.21 -9.95 17.74
C LYS A 73 10.95 -10.86 16.53
N SER A 74 11.93 -10.91 15.64
CA SER A 74 11.89 -11.82 14.50
C SER A 74 11.93 -13.27 14.99
N LYS A 75 10.99 -14.08 14.49
CA LYS A 75 10.99 -15.53 14.72
C LYS A 75 12.05 -16.27 13.91
N THR A 76 12.57 -15.65 12.86
CA THR A 76 13.44 -16.31 11.87
C THR A 76 14.82 -15.70 11.74
N SER A 77 15.00 -14.43 12.15
CA SER A 77 16.29 -13.75 12.08
C SER A 77 17.00 -13.84 13.42
N LYS A 78 18.25 -14.32 13.41
CA LYS A 78 19.14 -14.31 14.59
C LYS A 78 20.04 -13.08 14.66
N ILE A 79 20.03 -12.23 13.64
CA ILE A 79 20.95 -11.09 13.49
C ILE A 79 20.20 -9.76 13.66
N TYR A 80 18.95 -9.69 13.22
CA TYR A 80 18.17 -8.45 13.20
C TYR A 80 16.81 -8.60 13.85
N PHE A 81 16.35 -7.54 14.52
CA PHE A 81 15.14 -7.57 15.34
C PHE A 81 15.16 -8.79 16.28
N THR A 82 16.30 -9.07 16.92
CA THR A 82 16.49 -10.21 17.85
C THR A 82 15.72 -10.06 19.16
N GLN A 83 15.14 -8.88 19.36
CA GLN A 83 14.22 -8.48 20.42
C GLN A 83 13.19 -7.52 19.82
N ASP A 84 12.16 -7.19 20.59
CA ASP A 84 11.20 -6.17 20.19
C ASP A 84 11.92 -4.83 20.05
N SER A 85 11.66 -4.14 18.95
CA SER A 85 12.33 -2.89 18.60
C SER A 85 11.35 -1.81 18.17
N TYR A 86 11.67 -0.56 18.48
CA TYR A 86 11.05 0.59 17.87
C TYR A 86 11.78 0.99 16.59
N VAL A 87 11.04 1.22 15.51
CA VAL A 87 11.52 1.83 14.25
C VAL A 87 11.00 3.25 14.18
N ASP A 88 11.90 4.24 14.13
CA ASP A 88 11.54 5.65 14.16
C ASP A 88 11.30 6.19 12.75
N CYS A 89 10.04 6.44 12.42
CA CYS A 89 9.60 6.99 11.14
C CYS A 89 9.58 8.53 11.12
N SER A 90 10.04 9.19 12.19
CA SER A 90 10.16 10.65 12.27
C SER A 90 11.56 11.16 11.94
N GLN A 91 12.55 10.28 11.78
CA GLN A 91 13.89 10.69 11.33
C GLN A 91 14.37 9.83 10.17
N ILE A 92 14.47 10.44 8.99
CA ILE A 92 14.84 9.79 7.74
C ILE A 92 16.25 10.22 7.35
N PHE A 93 17.06 9.24 7.03
CA PHE A 93 18.40 9.43 6.49
C PHE A 93 18.42 9.01 5.04
N TYR A 94 19.28 9.65 4.24
CA TYR A 94 19.53 9.20 2.90
C TYR A 94 21.00 9.35 2.50
N MET A 95 21.47 8.44 1.66
CA MET A 95 22.84 8.37 1.16
C MET A 95 22.84 8.01 -0.32
N SER A 96 23.80 8.51 -1.10
CA SER A 96 23.90 8.12 -2.50
C SER A 96 24.21 6.63 -2.66
N LYS A 97 23.81 6.06 -3.79
CA LYS A 97 24.11 4.66 -4.13
C LYS A 97 25.59 4.35 -3.98
N ASP A 98 26.45 5.19 -4.54
CA ASP A 98 27.89 4.94 -4.62
C ASP A 98 28.53 5.02 -3.24
N GLU A 99 28.19 6.05 -2.45
CA GLU A 99 28.66 6.18 -1.05
C GLU A 99 28.20 5.00 -0.18
N MET A 100 26.95 4.56 -0.32
CA MET A 100 26.42 3.41 0.43
C MET A 100 27.13 2.12 0.04
N GLN A 101 27.40 1.90 -1.25
CA GLN A 101 28.13 0.72 -1.72
C GLN A 101 29.57 0.70 -1.21
N GLN A 102 30.27 1.83 -1.30
CA GLN A 102 31.63 1.96 -0.76
C GLN A 102 31.66 1.74 0.76
N TYR A 103 30.68 2.30 1.46
CA TYR A 103 30.50 2.12 2.90
C TYR A 103 30.33 0.65 3.25
N ILE A 104 29.39 -0.05 2.59
CA ILE A 104 29.16 -1.48 2.81
C ILE A 104 30.41 -2.30 2.51
N LYS A 105 31.09 -2.04 1.39
CA LYS A 105 32.30 -2.78 0.99
C LYS A 105 33.40 -2.64 2.04
N THR A 106 33.55 -1.46 2.63
CA THR A 106 34.59 -1.18 3.63
C THR A 106 34.24 -1.75 5.00
N ASN A 107 32.96 -1.73 5.37
CA ASN A 107 32.45 -2.16 6.68
C ASN A 107 31.68 -3.49 6.58
N LYS A 108 32.07 -4.35 5.63
CA LYS A 108 31.42 -5.64 5.44
C LYS A 108 31.89 -6.58 6.54
N ASP A 109 31.02 -6.83 7.51
CA ASP A 109 31.19 -7.97 8.41
C ASP A 109 31.17 -9.26 7.59
N LYS A 110 32.26 -10.03 7.66
CA LYS A 110 32.41 -11.32 6.95
C LYS A 110 31.58 -12.42 7.60
N ASP A 111 31.30 -12.30 8.90
CA ASP A 111 30.62 -13.30 9.71
C ASP A 111 29.11 -13.05 9.79
N ASN A 112 28.69 -11.78 9.63
CA ASN A 112 27.28 -11.40 9.47
C ASN A 112 27.04 -10.86 8.06
N PRO A 113 26.76 -11.71 7.07
CA PRO A 113 26.46 -11.22 5.73
C PRO A 113 25.24 -10.29 5.82
N TRP A 114 25.25 -9.23 5.01
CA TRP A 114 24.16 -8.25 4.83
C TRP A 114 22.95 -8.94 4.17
N ILE A 115 22.42 -9.99 4.80
CA ILE A 115 21.27 -10.76 4.36
C ILE A 115 20.05 -10.08 4.93
N LEU A 116 19.57 -9.19 4.09
CA LEU A 116 18.39 -8.38 4.20
C LEU A 116 17.16 -9.30 4.10
N LYS A 117 16.71 -9.87 5.22
CA LYS A 117 15.35 -10.44 5.23
C LYS A 117 14.39 -9.28 5.40
N GLU A 118 13.61 -9.07 4.35
CA GLU A 118 12.56 -8.07 4.37
C GLU A 118 11.58 -8.32 5.51
N LEU A 119 11.13 -7.26 6.16
CA LEU A 119 10.07 -7.33 7.15
C LEU A 119 8.77 -7.89 6.54
N ASN A 120 7.93 -8.53 7.36
CA ASN A 120 6.62 -8.96 6.90
C ASN A 120 5.81 -7.75 6.39
N TYR A 121 5.04 -7.97 5.32
CA TYR A 121 4.22 -6.96 4.65
C TYR A 121 3.47 -6.03 5.63
N GLN A 122 2.81 -6.58 6.65
CA GLN A 122 2.07 -5.78 7.63
C GLN A 122 2.92 -4.72 8.34
N TYR A 123 4.19 -5.00 8.62
CA TYR A 123 5.12 -4.06 9.25
C TYR A 123 5.65 -3.05 8.24
N VAL A 124 5.93 -3.49 7.01
CA VAL A 124 6.31 -2.60 5.91
C VAL A 124 5.23 -1.54 5.66
N ILE A 125 3.96 -1.95 5.59
CA ILE A 125 2.84 -1.02 5.43
C ILE A 125 2.65 -0.11 6.63
N LYS A 126 2.86 -0.61 7.86
CA LYS A 126 2.88 0.24 9.05
C LYS A 126 3.98 1.31 8.96
N ILE A 127 5.18 0.96 8.50
CA ILE A 127 6.26 1.92 8.26
C ILE A 127 5.82 2.96 7.23
N PHE A 128 5.36 2.54 6.05
CA PHE A 128 4.91 3.48 5.01
C PHE A 128 3.80 4.42 5.49
N ASN A 129 2.77 3.89 6.15
CA ASN A 129 1.67 4.69 6.69
C ASN A 129 2.15 5.70 7.73
N GLN A 130 3.05 5.29 8.60
CA GLN A 130 3.63 6.16 9.61
C GLN A 130 4.50 7.24 8.96
N LEU A 131 5.35 6.90 7.98
CA LEU A 131 6.13 7.88 7.22
C LEU A 131 5.25 8.94 6.56
N ILE A 132 4.19 8.51 5.85
CA ILE A 132 3.21 9.43 5.22
C ILE A 132 2.57 10.35 6.26
N LYS A 133 2.22 9.82 7.44
CA LYS A 133 1.67 10.61 8.55
C LYS A 133 2.67 11.66 9.04
N GLN A 134 3.95 11.30 9.19
CA GLN A 134 5.00 12.22 9.67
C GLN A 134 5.40 13.27 8.64
N THR A 135 5.27 12.98 7.35
CA THR A 135 5.57 13.93 6.26
C THR A 135 4.42 14.87 5.93
N LYS A 136 3.25 14.73 6.55
CA LYS A 136 2.06 15.53 6.20
C LYS A 136 2.33 17.03 6.38
N VAL A 137 2.16 17.78 5.28
CA VAL A 137 2.62 19.17 5.11
C VAL A 137 2.07 20.16 6.14
N ASP A 138 0.85 19.96 6.63
CA ASP A 138 0.19 20.91 7.54
C ASP A 138 0.92 21.03 8.88
N ASN A 139 1.59 19.95 9.33
CA ASN A 139 2.38 19.92 10.55
C ASN A 139 3.34 18.72 10.56
N PRO A 140 4.41 18.74 9.75
CA PRO A 140 5.29 17.59 9.61
C PRO A 140 6.13 17.42 10.89
N TYR A 141 6.04 16.24 11.50
CA TYR A 141 6.91 15.85 12.61
C TYR A 141 8.01 14.94 12.06
N ILE A 142 8.97 15.57 11.37
CA ILE A 142 10.05 14.86 10.69
C ILE A 142 11.38 15.60 10.70
N ALA A 143 12.47 14.84 10.66
CA ALA A 143 13.82 15.29 10.31
C ALA A 143 14.36 14.49 9.11
N LEU A 144 15.02 15.19 8.18
CA LEU A 144 15.62 14.64 6.97
C LEU A 144 17.10 14.98 6.92
N SER A 145 17.93 13.94 6.92
CA SER A 145 19.39 14.07 6.94
C SER A 145 20.04 13.41 5.73
N LYS A 146 20.88 14.16 5.02
CA LYS A 146 21.85 13.59 4.07
C LYS A 146 22.98 12.98 4.88
N VAL A 147 23.41 11.78 4.52
CA VAL A 147 24.62 11.16 5.06
C VAL A 147 25.58 10.90 3.91
N SER A 148 26.83 11.28 4.11
CA SER A 148 27.91 11.13 3.14
C SER A 148 29.03 10.30 3.72
N TYR A 149 29.67 9.50 2.87
CA TYR A 149 30.81 8.66 3.21
C TYR A 149 31.98 9.00 2.31
N ASN A 150 33.13 9.30 2.90
CA ASN A 150 34.36 9.58 2.17
C ASN A 150 35.29 8.37 2.25
N GLU A 151 35.46 7.66 1.14
CA GLU A 151 36.27 6.43 1.06
C GLU A 151 37.73 6.66 1.48
N LYS A 152 38.34 7.76 1.04
CA LYS A 152 39.77 8.05 1.32
C LYS A 152 40.03 8.24 2.81
N THR A 153 39.15 8.98 3.49
CA THR A 153 39.31 9.31 4.91
C THR A 153 38.59 8.33 5.83
N LYS A 154 37.73 7.45 5.28
CA LYS A 154 36.80 6.58 6.00
C LYS A 154 35.95 7.33 7.03
N LYS A 155 35.62 8.60 6.72
CA LYS A 155 34.78 9.45 7.58
C LYS A 155 33.35 9.48 7.05
N ILE A 156 32.41 9.46 7.98
CA ILE A 156 30.98 9.64 7.73
C ILE A 156 30.58 11.00 8.30
N ALA A 157 29.75 11.73 7.57
CA ALA A 157 29.20 13.01 8.00
C ALA A 157 27.70 13.08 7.70
N SER A 158 26.98 13.84 8.53
CA SER A 158 25.57 14.11 8.34
C SER A 158 25.31 15.60 8.12
N TYR A 159 24.39 15.89 7.21
CA TYR A 159 23.89 17.23 6.94
C TYR A 159 22.36 17.22 7.02
N VAL A 160 21.81 17.94 7.99
CA VAL A 160 20.36 18.03 8.22
C VAL A 160 19.76 19.02 7.23
N LYS A 161 18.98 18.51 6.28
CA LYS A 161 18.27 19.32 5.28
C LYS A 161 16.98 19.95 5.83
N TYR A 162 16.34 19.24 6.74
CA TYR A 162 15.09 19.68 7.35
C TYR A 162 14.95 19.05 8.74
N ALA A 163 14.45 19.80 9.70
CA ALA A 163 13.95 19.26 10.96
C ALA A 163 12.79 20.13 11.45
N SER A 164 11.74 19.49 11.95
CA SER A 164 10.65 20.20 12.64
C SER A 164 11.17 20.85 13.92
N ASP A 165 10.51 21.92 14.36
CA ASP A 165 10.91 22.60 15.60
C ASP A 165 10.85 21.66 16.81
N ARG A 166 9.88 20.73 16.81
CA ARG A 166 9.77 19.71 17.86
C ARG A 166 10.97 18.76 17.89
N HIS A 167 11.50 18.35 16.73
CA HIS A 167 12.73 17.55 16.68
C HIS A 167 13.94 18.32 17.21
N LEU A 168 14.12 19.56 16.74
CA LEU A 168 15.24 20.40 17.16
C LEU A 168 15.20 20.67 18.67
N ASN A 169 14.02 20.95 19.22
CA ASN A 169 13.85 21.22 20.64
C ASN A 169 14.08 19.97 21.50
N ASN A 170 13.65 18.79 21.04
CA ASN A 170 13.87 17.53 21.78
C ASN A 170 15.37 17.21 21.95
N ASP A 171 16.15 17.38 20.87
CA ASP A 171 17.60 17.15 20.91
C ASP A 171 18.34 18.26 21.69
N TYR A 172 17.80 19.49 21.68
CA TYR A 172 18.34 20.60 22.46
C TYR A 172 18.10 20.46 23.98
N LEU A 173 16.92 19.99 24.40
CA LEU A 173 16.53 19.88 25.81
C LEU A 173 17.22 18.73 26.55
N ASN A 174 17.68 17.70 25.81
CA ASN A 174 18.42 16.57 26.35
C ASN A 174 19.85 16.54 25.78
N PRO A 175 20.67 17.58 25.98
CA PRO A 175 22.05 17.54 25.52
C PRO A 175 22.79 16.45 26.33
N PRO A 176 23.71 15.68 25.71
CA PRO A 176 24.41 14.58 26.37
C PRO A 176 25.17 14.99 27.66
N GLU A 177 25.51 16.27 27.83
CA GLU A 177 26.23 16.79 28.99
C GLU A 177 25.80 18.23 29.35
N PRO A 178 25.69 18.59 30.64
CA PRO A 178 25.42 19.96 31.06
C PRO A 178 26.69 20.84 31.05
N ARG A 179 26.55 22.11 30.62
CA ARG A 179 27.39 23.28 30.99
C ARG A 179 28.70 23.60 30.22
N ASN A 180 28.74 23.56 28.89
CA ASN A 180 29.76 24.32 28.14
C ASN A 180 29.12 25.44 27.29
N LYS A 181 29.35 26.71 27.67
CA LYS A 181 28.84 27.89 26.94
C LYS A 181 29.26 27.90 25.47
N LYS A 182 30.46 27.40 25.14
CA LYS A 182 30.95 27.29 23.75
C LYS A 182 30.14 26.25 22.96
N ARG A 183 29.84 25.10 23.58
CA ARG A 183 29.02 24.05 22.96
C ARG A 183 27.56 24.51 22.77
N GLN A 184 26.98 25.20 23.76
CA GLN A 184 25.64 25.78 23.65
C GLN A 184 25.54 26.81 22.50
N LYS A 185 26.55 27.68 22.35
CA LYS A 185 26.62 28.62 21.22
C LYS A 185 26.69 27.88 19.89
N ALA A 186 27.51 26.83 19.79
CA ALA A 186 27.62 26.01 18.57
C ALA A 186 26.29 25.30 18.24
N VAL A 187 25.62 24.68 19.22
CA VAL A 187 24.31 24.04 19.03
C VAL A 187 23.26 25.05 18.59
N THR A 188 23.23 26.23 19.20
CA THR A 188 22.31 27.32 18.81
C THR A 188 22.55 27.78 17.37
N GLN A 189 23.82 27.89 16.96
CA GLN A 189 24.20 28.20 15.58
C GLN A 189 23.72 27.12 14.61
N ILE A 190 23.93 25.83 14.93
CA ILE A 190 23.44 24.71 14.12
C ILE A 190 21.92 24.77 13.97
N MET A 191 21.18 24.96 15.07
CA MET A 191 19.71 25.10 15.03
C MET A 191 19.28 26.28 14.16
N ASN A 192 19.95 27.43 14.26
CA ASN A 192 19.63 28.60 13.45
C ASN A 192 19.89 28.34 11.96
N ILE A 193 21.01 27.70 11.61
CA ILE A 193 21.33 27.29 10.24
C ILE A 193 20.25 26.34 9.70
N ILE A 194 19.84 25.35 10.48
CA ILE A 194 18.78 24.41 10.07
C ILE A 194 17.46 25.16 9.88
N LYS A 195 17.09 26.06 10.81
CA LYS A 195 15.86 26.86 10.72
C LYS A 195 15.84 27.80 9.51
N GLN A 196 16.97 28.42 9.18
CA GLN A 196 17.10 29.30 8.01
C GLN A 196 17.08 28.52 6.69
N ASN A 197 17.67 27.32 6.68
CA ASN A 197 17.77 26.50 5.47
C ASN A 197 16.62 25.51 5.28
N ARG A 198 15.72 25.35 6.26
CA ARG A 198 14.60 24.41 6.16
C ARG A 198 13.68 24.82 5.02
N LYS A 199 13.49 23.93 4.06
CA LYS A 199 12.56 24.12 2.94
C LYS A 199 11.51 23.02 2.96
N ILE A 200 10.25 23.43 3.10
CA ILE A 200 9.12 22.49 3.13
C ILE A 200 9.01 21.66 1.84
N HIS A 201 9.50 22.19 0.71
CA HIS A 201 9.54 21.47 -0.55
C HIS A 201 10.30 20.14 -0.45
N TYR A 202 11.35 20.03 0.35
CA TYR A 202 12.05 18.76 0.56
C TYR A 202 11.15 17.68 1.16
N ILE A 203 10.24 18.07 2.07
CA ILE A 203 9.29 17.15 2.69
C ILE A 203 8.16 16.79 1.71
N LYS A 204 7.69 17.75 0.89
CA LYS A 204 6.71 17.47 -0.17
C LYS A 204 7.23 16.44 -1.17
N THR A 205 8.46 16.61 -1.65
CA THR A 205 9.11 15.66 -2.57
C THR A 205 9.27 14.29 -1.90
N LEU A 206 9.70 14.26 -0.63
CA LEU A 206 9.85 13.02 0.11
C LEU A 206 8.52 12.29 0.31
N GLU A 207 7.44 12.99 0.63
CA GLU A 207 6.09 12.41 0.74
C GLU A 207 5.66 11.76 -0.59
N GLN A 208 5.87 12.44 -1.71
CA GLN A 208 5.55 11.91 -3.04
C GLN A 208 6.33 10.61 -3.33
N ILE A 209 7.63 10.59 -3.04
CA ILE A 209 8.47 9.41 -3.19
C ILE A 209 7.93 8.27 -2.31
N ILE A 210 7.66 8.53 -1.02
CA ILE A 210 7.15 7.50 -0.09
C ILE A 210 5.81 6.92 -0.57
N ARG A 211 4.90 7.75 -1.10
CA ARG A 211 3.61 7.30 -1.64
C ARG A 211 3.80 6.42 -2.87
N ARG A 212 4.64 6.84 -3.82
CA ARG A 212 4.98 6.05 -5.01
C ARG A 212 5.58 4.70 -4.63
N GLU A 213 6.57 4.69 -3.73
CA GLU A 213 7.24 3.47 -3.30
C GLU A 213 6.28 2.51 -2.57
N LYS A 214 5.30 3.04 -1.81
CA LYS A 214 4.23 2.25 -1.21
C LYS A 214 3.31 1.64 -2.26
N GLU A 215 2.97 2.39 -3.31
CA GLU A 215 2.13 1.90 -4.41
C GLU A 215 2.82 0.80 -5.21
N GLU A 216 4.09 0.99 -5.59
CA GLU A 216 4.90 -0.05 -6.23
C GLU A 216 5.00 -1.30 -5.35
N TYR A 217 5.14 -1.11 -4.03
CA TYR A 217 5.21 -2.21 -3.11
C TYR A 217 3.92 -3.02 -3.09
N ASN A 218 2.77 -2.35 -3.01
CA ASN A 218 1.46 -2.99 -3.08
C ASN A 218 1.21 -3.66 -4.43
N GLU A 219 1.74 -3.11 -5.52
CA GLU A 219 1.67 -3.73 -6.85
C GLU A 219 2.32 -5.12 -6.86
N VAL A 220 3.56 -5.20 -6.39
CA VAL A 220 4.31 -6.45 -6.34
C VAL A 220 3.73 -7.44 -5.34
N GLN A 221 3.28 -6.98 -4.18
CA GLN A 221 2.85 -7.85 -3.08
C GLN A 221 1.38 -8.25 -3.13
N ILE A 222 0.52 -7.43 -3.76
CA ILE A 222 -0.94 -7.63 -3.77
C ILE A 222 -1.47 -7.69 -5.20
N TYR A 223 -1.36 -6.58 -5.93
CA TYR A 223 -2.16 -6.41 -7.15
C TYR A 223 -1.79 -7.43 -8.22
N THR A 224 -0.51 -7.63 -8.50
CA THR A 224 -0.05 -8.60 -9.51
C THR A 224 -0.30 -10.06 -9.10
N PRO A 225 0.04 -10.52 -7.88
CA PRO A 225 -0.28 -11.88 -7.47
C PRO A 225 -1.79 -12.18 -7.48
N LEU A 226 -2.61 -11.25 -6.99
CA LEU A 226 -4.07 -11.39 -7.01
C LEU A 226 -4.60 -11.49 -8.44
N ALA A 227 -4.16 -10.60 -9.32
CA ALA A 227 -4.62 -10.58 -10.71
C ALA A 227 -4.22 -11.86 -11.46
N ASN A 228 -3.04 -12.42 -11.20
CA ASN A 228 -2.62 -13.69 -11.77
C ASN A 228 -3.46 -14.85 -11.25
N TRP A 229 -3.71 -14.88 -9.94
CA TRP A 229 -4.51 -15.92 -9.33
C TRP A 229 -5.97 -15.92 -9.82
N ILE A 230 -6.62 -14.75 -9.92
CA ILE A 230 -7.99 -14.65 -10.45
C ILE A 230 -8.03 -15.12 -11.92
N THR A 231 -7.02 -14.82 -12.74
CA THR A 231 -6.95 -15.35 -14.12
C THR A 231 -6.92 -16.87 -14.17
N GLU A 232 -6.21 -17.52 -13.25
CA GLU A 232 -6.19 -18.99 -13.20
C GLU A 232 -7.52 -19.56 -12.73
N LEU A 233 -8.18 -18.93 -11.74
CA LEU A 233 -9.51 -19.35 -11.32
C LEU A 233 -10.55 -19.17 -12.41
N ASP A 234 -10.46 -18.09 -13.19
CA ASP A 234 -11.43 -17.78 -14.24
C ASP A 234 -11.54 -18.91 -15.27
N LYS A 235 -10.40 -19.53 -15.60
CA LYS A 235 -10.33 -20.68 -16.51
C LYS A 235 -11.11 -21.89 -15.99
N LYS A 236 -11.27 -22.03 -14.67
CA LYS A 236 -11.82 -23.23 -14.04
C LYS A 236 -13.24 -23.07 -13.51
N TYR A 237 -13.54 -21.96 -12.85
CA TYR A 237 -14.77 -21.83 -12.05
C TYR A 237 -15.71 -20.70 -12.48
N LYS A 238 -15.21 -19.69 -13.20
CA LYS A 238 -15.99 -18.50 -13.60
C LYS A 238 -16.72 -17.81 -12.43
N TRP A 239 -16.08 -17.72 -11.27
CA TRP A 239 -16.65 -17.08 -10.07
C TRP A 239 -17.01 -15.60 -10.29
N ASN A 240 -17.96 -15.12 -9.49
CA ASN A 240 -18.29 -13.71 -9.31
C ASN A 240 -17.40 -13.07 -8.22
N SER A 241 -17.47 -11.75 -8.06
CA SER A 241 -16.60 -11.00 -7.15
C SER A 241 -16.81 -11.35 -5.69
N LYS A 242 -18.05 -11.64 -5.27
CA LYS A 242 -18.35 -12.06 -3.91
C LYS A 242 -17.65 -13.37 -3.56
N GLU A 243 -17.77 -14.37 -4.43
CA GLU A 243 -17.11 -15.68 -4.24
C GLU A 243 -15.59 -15.54 -4.15
N ILE A 244 -14.99 -14.74 -5.05
CA ILE A 244 -13.55 -14.46 -5.05
C ILE A 244 -13.12 -13.80 -3.74
N ILE A 245 -13.83 -12.75 -3.31
CA ILE A 245 -13.49 -11.97 -2.10
C ILE A 245 -13.64 -12.83 -0.85
N GLU A 246 -14.74 -13.57 -0.72
CA GLU A 246 -14.96 -14.47 0.42
C GLU A 246 -13.86 -15.54 0.51
N TYR A 247 -13.53 -16.18 -0.62
CA TYR A 247 -12.48 -17.19 -0.65
C TYR A 247 -11.12 -16.61 -0.24
N CYS A 248 -10.71 -15.48 -0.82
CA CYS A 248 -9.43 -14.85 -0.49
C CYS A 248 -9.37 -14.44 0.99
N ASN A 249 -10.42 -13.83 1.51
CA ASN A 249 -10.43 -13.32 2.87
C ASN A 249 -10.47 -14.45 3.91
N ASN A 250 -11.17 -15.55 3.62
CA ASN A 250 -11.15 -16.74 4.46
C ASN A 250 -9.73 -17.34 4.54
N LEU A 251 -8.99 -17.42 3.43
CA LEU A 251 -7.59 -17.86 3.46
C LEU A 251 -6.68 -16.94 4.29
N VAL A 252 -6.95 -15.64 4.30
CA VAL A 252 -6.21 -14.68 5.14
C VAL A 252 -6.53 -14.89 6.62
N GLU A 253 -7.80 -15.10 6.97
CA GLU A 253 -8.23 -15.42 8.34
C GLU A 253 -7.59 -16.74 8.82
N GLU A 254 -7.70 -17.80 8.02
CA GLU A 254 -7.11 -19.12 8.34
C GLU A 254 -5.59 -19.04 8.48
N PHE A 255 -4.90 -18.23 7.68
CA PHE A 255 -3.46 -18.03 7.84
C PHE A 255 -3.10 -17.34 9.17
N ASN A 256 -3.92 -16.39 9.61
CA ASN A 256 -3.69 -15.71 10.89
C ASN A 256 -3.79 -16.68 12.07
N GLU A 257 -4.65 -17.69 11.96
CA GLU A 257 -4.80 -18.79 12.91
C GLU A 257 -3.69 -19.84 12.74
N ASN A 258 -3.38 -20.21 11.50
CA ASN A 258 -2.41 -21.23 11.11
C ASN A 258 -1.39 -20.71 10.09
N LYS A 259 -0.21 -20.33 10.58
CA LYS A 259 0.87 -19.69 9.81
C LYS A 259 1.55 -20.57 8.75
N SER A 260 1.09 -21.82 8.57
CA SER A 260 1.57 -22.75 7.55
C SER A 260 0.81 -22.65 6.22
N ILE A 261 -0.37 -22.02 6.23
CA ILE A 261 -1.20 -21.86 5.04
C ILE A 261 -0.56 -20.84 4.09
N ARG A 262 -0.59 -21.10 2.78
CA ARG A 262 -0.21 -20.10 1.78
C ARG A 262 -1.46 -19.29 1.40
N TYR A 263 -1.46 -18.00 1.73
CA TYR A 263 -2.48 -17.08 1.23
C TYR A 263 -2.10 -16.53 -0.16
N VAL A 264 -3.10 -16.01 -0.88
CA VAL A 264 -2.91 -15.41 -2.22
C VAL A 264 -2.14 -14.09 -2.14
N VAL A 265 -2.55 -13.20 -1.23
CA VAL A 265 -1.89 -11.90 -0.95
C VAL A 265 -1.98 -11.49 0.52
N PRO A 266 -1.07 -10.63 1.04
CA PRO A 266 -0.93 -10.35 2.48
C PRO A 266 -1.92 -9.31 3.02
N ALA A 267 -3.10 -9.17 2.39
CA ALA A 267 -4.08 -8.16 2.74
C ALA A 267 -5.50 -8.67 2.51
N THR A 268 -6.45 -8.09 3.26
CA THR A 268 -7.88 -8.25 3.00
C THR A 268 -8.22 -7.69 1.62
N ILE A 269 -9.04 -8.42 0.89
CA ILE A 269 -9.46 -8.14 -0.47
C ILE A 269 -10.88 -7.57 -0.49
N ASN A 270 -11.10 -6.64 -1.40
CA ASN A 270 -12.39 -6.07 -1.76
C ASN A 270 -12.39 -5.76 -3.27
N TRP A 271 -13.53 -5.31 -3.78
CA TRP A 271 -13.70 -4.97 -5.20
C TRP A 271 -12.65 -3.97 -5.69
N PHE A 272 -12.38 -2.91 -4.92
CA PHE A 272 -11.36 -1.91 -5.30
C PHE A 272 -9.98 -2.52 -5.49
N THR A 273 -9.61 -3.48 -4.64
CA THR A 273 -8.32 -4.17 -4.73
C THR A 273 -8.26 -5.06 -5.96
N ILE A 274 -9.35 -5.77 -6.28
CA ILE A 274 -9.48 -6.58 -7.49
C ILE A 274 -9.39 -5.72 -8.75
N SER A 275 -10.21 -4.67 -8.84
CA SER A 275 -10.28 -3.81 -10.03
C SER A 275 -8.96 -3.11 -10.29
N LYS A 276 -8.34 -2.53 -9.25
CA LYS A 276 -6.99 -1.95 -9.34
C LYS A 276 -5.96 -3.00 -9.77
N GLY A 277 -6.06 -4.23 -9.25
CA GLY A 277 -5.22 -5.35 -9.66
C GLY A 277 -5.33 -5.67 -11.15
N MET A 278 -6.55 -5.76 -11.66
CA MET A 278 -6.81 -6.05 -13.07
C MET A 278 -6.30 -4.94 -13.98
N ILE A 279 -6.59 -3.68 -13.66
CA ILE A 279 -6.18 -2.51 -14.46
C ILE A 279 -4.65 -2.40 -14.54
N ILE A 280 -3.95 -2.48 -13.40
CA ILE A 280 -2.48 -2.38 -13.38
C ILE A 280 -1.84 -3.48 -14.24
N ASN A 281 -2.45 -4.67 -14.26
CA ASN A 281 -1.95 -5.82 -15.00
C ASN A 281 -2.54 -5.96 -16.41
N ARG A 282 -3.25 -4.93 -16.92
CA ARG A 282 -3.86 -4.89 -18.26
C ARG A 282 -4.82 -6.06 -18.54
N LYS A 283 -5.69 -6.34 -17.56
CA LYS A 283 -6.70 -7.42 -17.61
C LYS A 283 -8.13 -6.85 -17.58
N GLU A 284 -8.34 -5.73 -18.25
CA GLU A 284 -9.63 -5.03 -18.31
C GLU A 284 -10.73 -5.93 -18.90
N ASP A 285 -10.43 -6.72 -19.93
CA ASP A 285 -11.39 -7.69 -20.50
C ASP A 285 -11.88 -8.70 -19.45
N LEU A 286 -11.00 -9.13 -18.53
CA LEU A 286 -11.37 -10.04 -17.45
C LEU A 286 -12.16 -9.33 -16.37
N LEU A 287 -11.79 -8.10 -16.03
CA LEU A 287 -12.54 -7.25 -15.10
C LEU A 287 -13.97 -7.04 -15.59
N ASN A 288 -14.13 -6.76 -16.87
CA ASN A 288 -15.42 -6.57 -17.51
C ASN A 288 -16.28 -7.85 -17.45
N LYS A 289 -15.70 -9.01 -17.78
CA LYS A 289 -16.40 -10.31 -17.64
C LYS A 289 -16.80 -10.61 -16.19
N LEU A 290 -16.05 -10.10 -15.22
CA LEU A 290 -16.37 -10.24 -13.81
C LEU A 290 -17.54 -9.33 -13.43
N GLU A 291 -17.54 -8.07 -13.87
CA GLU A 291 -18.68 -7.14 -13.68
C GLU A 291 -19.99 -7.66 -14.30
N GLN A 292 -19.90 -8.34 -15.45
CA GLN A 292 -21.05 -9.02 -16.06
C GLN A 292 -21.60 -10.13 -15.18
N ARG A 293 -20.73 -11.01 -14.67
CA ARG A 293 -21.12 -12.09 -13.76
C ARG A 293 -21.74 -11.55 -12.49
N ASP A 294 -21.22 -10.45 -11.96
CA ASP A 294 -21.80 -9.76 -10.80
C ASP A 294 -23.21 -9.24 -11.08
N PHE A 295 -23.44 -8.66 -12.27
CA PHE A 295 -24.77 -8.21 -12.69
C PHE A 295 -25.74 -9.39 -12.84
N HIS A 296 -25.33 -10.48 -13.50
CA HIS A 296 -26.15 -11.69 -13.60
C HIS A 296 -26.45 -12.33 -12.24
N PHE A 297 -25.47 -12.34 -11.34
CA PHE A 297 -25.65 -12.82 -9.97
C PHE A 297 -26.72 -12.00 -9.24
N MET A 298 -26.67 -10.67 -9.34
CA MET A 298 -27.68 -9.78 -8.75
C MET A 298 -29.10 -10.06 -9.31
N LEU A 299 -29.24 -10.16 -10.64
CA LEU A 299 -30.55 -10.45 -11.25
C LEU A 299 -31.08 -11.82 -10.84
N SER A 300 -30.20 -12.83 -10.74
CA SER A 300 -30.55 -14.16 -10.26
C SER A 300 -31.00 -14.13 -8.80
N TRP A 301 -30.35 -13.32 -7.96
CA TRP A 301 -30.77 -13.11 -6.59
C TRP A 301 -32.15 -12.46 -6.51
N PHE A 302 -32.45 -11.45 -7.34
CA PHE A 302 -33.80 -10.87 -7.42
C PHE A 302 -34.85 -11.92 -7.77
N LYS A 303 -34.61 -12.70 -8.83
CA LYS A 303 -35.50 -13.80 -9.26
C LYS A 303 -35.77 -14.78 -8.12
N ASN A 304 -34.72 -15.24 -7.44
CA ASN A 304 -34.84 -16.22 -6.35
C ASN A 304 -35.57 -15.68 -5.11
N ASN A 305 -35.67 -14.36 -4.95
CA ASN A 305 -36.38 -13.71 -3.87
C ASN A 305 -37.74 -13.11 -4.31
N ASN A 306 -38.21 -13.42 -5.52
CA ASN A 306 -39.44 -12.87 -6.09
C ASN A 306 -39.47 -11.33 -6.08
N LEU A 307 -38.34 -10.71 -6.44
CA LEU A 307 -38.18 -9.27 -6.49
C LEU A 307 -38.08 -8.77 -7.93
N GLU A 308 -38.76 -7.66 -8.23
CA GLU A 308 -38.63 -6.96 -9.50
C GLU A 308 -37.23 -6.32 -9.62
N PRO A 309 -36.63 -6.27 -10.83
CA PRO A 309 -35.30 -5.69 -11.03
C PRO A 309 -35.37 -4.16 -11.02
N ASN A 310 -35.48 -3.59 -9.82
CA ASN A 310 -35.57 -2.15 -9.61
C ASN A 310 -34.69 -1.64 -8.45
N LEU A 311 -34.58 -0.31 -8.31
CA LEU A 311 -33.77 0.33 -7.26
C LEU A 311 -34.15 -0.08 -5.82
N ASP A 312 -35.43 -0.32 -5.53
CA ASP A 312 -35.86 -0.77 -4.19
C ASP A 312 -35.34 -2.18 -3.89
N SER A 313 -35.39 -3.08 -4.87
CA SER A 313 -34.82 -4.42 -4.77
C SER A 313 -33.30 -4.36 -4.67
N PHE A 314 -32.66 -3.42 -5.37
CA PHE A 314 -31.22 -3.21 -5.31
C PHE A 314 -30.72 -2.81 -3.92
N GLU A 315 -31.44 -1.95 -3.20
CA GLU A 315 -31.08 -1.62 -1.82
C GLU A 315 -31.20 -2.85 -0.90
N LYS A 316 -32.23 -3.69 -1.07
CA LYS A 316 -32.34 -4.97 -0.35
C LYS A 316 -31.17 -5.91 -0.68
N PHE A 317 -30.76 -5.97 -1.94
CA PHE A 317 -29.58 -6.74 -2.35
C PHE A 317 -28.32 -6.21 -1.66
N LYS A 318 -28.08 -4.90 -1.66
CA LYS A 318 -26.93 -4.29 -0.98
C LYS A 318 -26.91 -4.62 0.51
N GLU A 319 -28.05 -4.51 1.19
CA GLU A 319 -28.16 -4.85 2.60
C GLU A 319 -27.82 -6.31 2.87
N GLN A 320 -28.37 -7.23 2.05
CA GLN A 320 -28.10 -8.65 2.19
C GLN A 320 -26.64 -9.01 1.89
N MET A 321 -26.03 -8.37 0.90
CA MET A 321 -24.64 -8.63 0.52
C MET A 321 -23.65 -8.06 1.53
N GLN A 322 -24.07 -7.19 2.46
CA GLN A 322 -23.23 -6.74 3.58
C GLN A 322 -23.23 -7.70 4.77
N ILE A 323 -23.81 -8.90 4.65
CA ILE A 323 -23.87 -9.90 5.71
C ILE A 323 -23.00 -11.09 5.32
N ASP A 324 -22.04 -11.47 6.17
CA ASP A 324 -21.23 -12.66 5.92
C ASP A 324 -21.99 -13.97 6.18
N ALA A 325 -21.37 -15.09 5.82
CA ALA A 325 -21.90 -16.43 6.09
C ALA A 325 -22.15 -16.73 7.58
N LYS A 326 -21.63 -15.91 8.51
CA LYS A 326 -21.81 -16.01 9.96
C LYS A 326 -22.85 -14.99 10.48
N GLY A 327 -23.58 -14.29 9.60
CA GLY A 327 -24.61 -13.32 9.96
C GLY A 327 -24.08 -11.96 10.44
N ARG A 328 -22.79 -11.68 10.25
CA ARG A 328 -22.17 -10.43 10.71
C ARG A 328 -22.24 -9.36 9.63
N LYS A 329 -22.64 -8.15 10.00
CA LYS A 329 -22.61 -6.99 9.09
C LYS A 329 -21.16 -6.57 8.84
N ILE A 330 -20.69 -6.71 7.60
CA ILE A 330 -19.33 -6.32 7.19
C ILE A 330 -19.35 -4.95 6.54
N LYS A 331 -18.69 -3.97 7.18
CA LYS A 331 -18.64 -2.58 6.68
C LYS A 331 -17.59 -2.32 5.59
N ASN A 332 -16.69 -3.28 5.31
CA ASN A 332 -15.49 -3.04 4.50
C ASN A 332 -15.29 -4.04 3.35
N TRP A 333 -16.23 -4.96 3.12
CA TRP A 333 -16.16 -5.90 2.00
C TRP A 333 -17.08 -5.33 0.93
N ASP A 334 -16.62 -4.28 0.26
CA ASP A 334 -17.25 -3.82 -0.98
C ASP A 334 -17.10 -4.98 -1.99
N TYR A 335 -18.08 -5.86 -2.02
CA TYR A 335 -18.03 -7.09 -2.81
C TYR A 335 -18.10 -6.79 -4.31
N PHE A 336 -18.83 -5.74 -4.66
CA PHE A 336 -19.19 -5.41 -6.04
C PHE A 336 -18.89 -3.96 -6.34
N ASN A 337 -18.84 -3.64 -7.63
CA ASN A 337 -18.96 -2.28 -8.12
C ASN A 337 -20.43 -1.81 -8.01
N TYR A 338 -20.90 -1.46 -6.81
CA TYR A 338 -22.30 -1.10 -6.61
C TYR A 338 -22.77 0.06 -7.51
N LEU A 339 -21.91 1.04 -7.76
CA LEU A 339 -22.22 2.13 -8.69
C LEU A 339 -22.49 1.61 -10.10
N HIS A 340 -21.67 0.68 -10.59
CA HIS A 340 -21.84 0.10 -11.92
C HIS A 340 -23.10 -0.77 -12.00
N LEU A 341 -23.36 -1.58 -10.96
CA LEU A 341 -24.59 -2.39 -10.88
C LEU A 341 -25.85 -1.51 -10.92
N GLU A 342 -25.88 -0.44 -10.12
CA GLU A 342 -26.99 0.52 -10.07
C GLU A 342 -27.23 1.19 -11.44
N GLN A 343 -26.15 1.59 -12.11
CA GLN A 343 -26.23 2.20 -13.45
C GLN A 343 -26.79 1.21 -14.48
N ASN A 344 -26.33 -0.04 -14.47
CA ASN A 344 -26.83 -1.08 -15.37
C ASN A 344 -28.30 -1.41 -15.10
N LEU A 345 -28.69 -1.47 -13.82
CA LEU A 345 -30.08 -1.68 -13.44
C LEU A 345 -30.97 -0.52 -13.89
N SER A 346 -30.52 0.72 -13.70
CA SER A 346 -31.24 1.92 -14.14
C SER A 346 -31.43 1.94 -15.67
N LYS A 347 -30.44 1.48 -16.44
CA LYS A 347 -30.56 1.31 -17.89
C LYS A 347 -31.62 0.25 -18.23
N LEU A 348 -31.62 -0.88 -17.52
CA LEU A 348 -32.59 -1.97 -17.69
C LEU A 348 -34.02 -1.50 -17.41
N GLU A 349 -34.26 -0.82 -16.29
CA GLU A 349 -35.56 -0.26 -15.93
C GLU A 349 -36.10 0.71 -16.99
N LYS A 350 -35.24 1.62 -17.48
CA LYS A 350 -35.64 2.59 -18.52
C LYS A 350 -36.08 1.88 -19.79
N LYS A 351 -35.38 0.83 -20.19
CA LYS A 351 -35.77 0.01 -21.35
C LYS A 351 -37.08 -0.71 -21.11
N GLN A 352 -37.30 -1.29 -19.94
CA GLN A 352 -38.58 -1.93 -19.61
C GLN A 352 -39.75 -0.94 -19.68
N LYS A 353 -39.59 0.27 -19.14
CA LYS A 353 -40.60 1.33 -19.24
C LYS A 353 -40.85 1.78 -20.68
N GLN A 354 -39.80 1.89 -21.50
CA GLN A 354 -39.94 2.18 -22.93
C GLN A 354 -40.66 1.05 -23.70
N THR A 355 -40.30 -0.20 -23.45
CA THR A 355 -40.92 -1.38 -24.07
C THR A 355 -42.36 -1.58 -23.61
N GLN A 356 -42.67 -1.31 -22.34
CA GLN A 356 -44.05 -1.24 -21.85
C GLN A 356 -44.82 -0.11 -22.52
N ASN A 357 -44.27 1.11 -22.62
CA ASN A 357 -44.93 2.21 -23.32
C ASN A 357 -45.16 1.90 -24.81
N GLN A 358 -44.19 1.27 -25.49
CA GLN A 358 -44.35 0.79 -26.87
C GLN A 358 -45.37 -0.35 -26.97
N LYS A 359 -45.41 -1.28 -26.02
CA LYS A 359 -46.46 -2.32 -25.93
C LYS A 359 -47.82 -1.71 -25.62
N THR A 360 -47.94 -0.64 -24.84
CA THR A 360 -49.21 0.05 -24.59
C THR A 360 -49.68 0.81 -25.84
N ILE A 361 -48.76 1.38 -26.62
CA ILE A 361 -49.04 1.97 -27.94
C ILE A 361 -49.44 0.88 -28.95
N ARG A 362 -48.76 -0.27 -28.95
CA ARG A 362 -49.12 -1.43 -29.79
C ARG A 362 -50.37 -2.16 -29.33
N ASN A 363 -50.70 -2.21 -28.04
CA ASN A 363 -51.89 -2.87 -27.49
C ASN A 363 -53.19 -2.08 -27.72
N LYS A 364 -53.12 -0.90 -28.36
CA LYS A 364 -54.27 -0.34 -29.09
C LYS A 364 -54.58 -1.09 -30.39
N VAL A 365 -53.71 -2.02 -30.80
CA VAL A 365 -53.83 -2.93 -31.95
C VAL A 365 -53.21 -4.29 -31.58
N ILE A 366 -54.05 -5.17 -31.03
CA ILE A 366 -53.85 -6.64 -30.85
C ILE A 366 -53.04 -7.07 -29.61
N HIS A 367 -53.56 -8.13 -28.98
CA HIS A 367 -53.18 -8.71 -27.69
C HIS A 367 -52.09 -9.80 -27.80
N GLN A 368 -51.48 -10.09 -26.64
CA GLN A 368 -50.62 -11.23 -26.27
C GLN A 368 -49.12 -11.17 -26.62
N ASN A 369 -48.30 -10.79 -25.62
CA ASN A 369 -47.27 -11.65 -25.01
C ASN A 369 -46.45 -10.83 -24.02
N THR A 370 -46.59 -11.13 -22.72
CA THR A 370 -45.77 -10.56 -21.65
C THR A 370 -45.21 -11.69 -20.79
N GLY A 371 -43.92 -11.92 -20.97
CA GLY A 371 -43.12 -12.80 -20.14
C GLY A 371 -41.70 -12.79 -20.69
N SER A 372 -41.02 -11.64 -20.63
CA SER A 372 -39.58 -11.63 -20.86
C SER A 372 -38.95 -12.35 -19.68
N THR A 373 -38.31 -13.49 -19.90
CA THR A 373 -37.67 -14.24 -18.81
C THR A 373 -36.41 -13.50 -18.36
N TYR A 374 -36.01 -13.63 -17.08
CA TYR A 374 -34.75 -13.04 -16.58
C TYR A 374 -33.52 -13.48 -17.41
N GLU A 375 -33.57 -14.66 -18.03
CA GLU A 375 -32.56 -15.16 -18.96
C GLU A 375 -32.54 -14.39 -20.30
N GLU A 376 -33.69 -13.93 -20.79
CA GLU A 376 -33.75 -13.03 -21.95
C GLU A 376 -33.26 -11.63 -21.62
N LEU A 377 -33.52 -11.12 -20.41
CA LEU A 377 -32.98 -9.84 -19.95
C LEU A 377 -31.47 -9.88 -19.79
N ALA A 378 -30.95 -10.99 -19.25
CA ALA A 378 -29.53 -11.27 -19.16
C ALA A 378 -28.87 -11.30 -20.55
N LYS A 379 -29.45 -12.05 -21.50
CA LYS A 379 -28.95 -12.13 -22.88
C LYS A 379 -29.04 -10.80 -23.63
N GLN A 380 -30.14 -10.06 -23.50
CA GLN A 380 -30.30 -8.76 -24.15
C GLN A 380 -29.25 -7.75 -23.65
N TRP A 381 -28.96 -7.75 -22.36
CA TRP A 381 -27.90 -6.91 -21.81
C TRP A 381 -26.51 -7.35 -22.30
N GLU A 382 -26.24 -8.67 -22.35
CA GLU A 382 -24.98 -9.24 -22.85
C GLU A 382 -24.72 -8.88 -24.33
N GLU A 383 -25.74 -8.97 -25.18
CA GLU A 383 -25.67 -8.59 -26.60
C GLU A 383 -25.40 -7.09 -26.82
N GLU A 384 -25.96 -6.22 -25.98
CA GLU A 384 -25.76 -4.78 -26.07
C GLU A 384 -24.42 -4.34 -25.51
N TRP A 385 -23.96 -4.98 -24.45
CA TRP A 385 -22.63 -4.74 -23.90
C TRP A 385 -21.54 -5.15 -24.91
N LEU A 386 -21.70 -6.28 -25.59
CA LEU A 386 -20.79 -6.70 -26.67
C LEU A 386 -20.72 -5.66 -27.79
N LYS A 387 -21.88 -5.08 -28.17
CA LYS A 387 -21.94 -3.97 -29.14
C LYS A 387 -21.26 -2.70 -28.65
N GLU A 388 -21.39 -2.34 -27.36
CA GLU A 388 -20.69 -1.18 -26.78
C GLU A 388 -19.16 -1.40 -26.70
N GLU A 389 -18.69 -2.64 -26.47
CA GLU A 389 -17.26 -2.96 -26.49
C GLU A 389 -16.66 -2.96 -27.90
N GLU A 390 -17.36 -3.53 -28.89
CA GLU A 390 -16.94 -3.46 -30.30
C GLU A 390 -16.83 -2.00 -30.76
N PHE A 391 -17.79 -1.15 -30.39
CA PHE A 391 -17.75 0.29 -30.69
C PHE A 391 -16.57 1.02 -30.05
N LYS A 392 -16.09 0.57 -28.87
CA LYS A 392 -14.91 1.13 -28.21
C LYS A 392 -13.58 0.64 -28.81
N LYS A 393 -13.55 -0.56 -29.38
CA LYS A 393 -12.41 -1.11 -30.13
C LYS A 393 -12.28 -0.48 -31.52
N ASP A 394 -13.41 -0.09 -32.13
CA ASP A 394 -13.49 0.53 -33.47
C ASP A 394 -13.68 2.05 -33.47
N GLY A 395 -13.59 2.70 -32.30
CA GLY A 395 -13.58 4.16 -32.20
C GLY A 395 -12.43 4.76 -33.03
N PRO A 396 -12.61 5.95 -33.63
CA PRO A 396 -11.66 6.50 -34.60
C PRO A 396 -10.28 6.58 -33.96
N LYS A 397 -9.31 5.89 -34.55
CA LYS A 397 -7.89 6.12 -34.27
C LYS A 397 -7.64 7.61 -34.57
N MET A 398 -7.57 8.43 -33.52
CA MET A 398 -7.00 9.76 -33.66
C MET A 398 -5.59 9.56 -34.22
N LYS A 399 -5.41 9.93 -35.48
CA LYS A 399 -4.08 10.11 -36.06
C LYS A 399 -3.36 11.11 -35.17
N MET A 400 -2.30 10.67 -34.49
CA MET A 400 -1.21 11.58 -34.12
C MET A 400 -0.46 12.00 -35.38
#